data_AF-A0A8B6G7L3-F1
#
_entry.id   AF-A0A8B6G7L3-F1
#
_cell.length_a   1.000
_cell.length_b   1.000
_cell.length_c   1.000
_cell.angle_alpha   90.00
_cell.angle_beta   90.00
_cell.angle_gamma   90.00
#
_symmetry.space_group_name_H-M   'P 1'
#
loop_
_entity.id
_entity.type
_entity.pdbx_description
1 polymer ?
#
loop_
_entity_poly.entity_id
_entity_poly.type
_entity_poly.pdbx_seq_one_letter_code
_entity_poly.pdbx_strand_id
1 'polypeptide(L)'
;MCNFSLNNSGQSGDRKYLHSLQVRPKWQTEEQNVKVGTVVLMKDNNCARNYWPTGIVERVFPSEDGKIRKVELRIIRDGQPVTYVRPISQIVLLVEPE
;
A
#
# COMPACT_ATOMS: atom_id res chain seq x y z
N MET A 1 27.72 -46.45 -6.89
CA MET A 1 29.16 -46.38 -6.56
C MET A 1 29.48 -44.95 -6.18
N CYS A 2 29.60 -44.71 -4.88
CA CYS A 2 30.01 -43.42 -4.33
C CYS A 2 31.53 -43.34 -4.38
N ASN A 3 32.08 -42.19 -4.76
CA ASN A 3 33.40 -41.78 -4.28
C ASN A 3 33.26 -40.40 -3.64
N PHE A 4 33.09 -40.43 -2.32
CA PHE A 4 33.30 -39.31 -1.42
C PHE A 4 34.78 -39.37 -1.02
N SER A 5 35.56 -38.34 -1.34
CA SER A 5 36.81 -38.09 -0.64
C SER A 5 36.67 -36.74 0.07
N LEU A 6 36.79 -36.81 1.39
CA LEU A 6 36.72 -35.71 2.34
C LEU A 6 37.89 -34.73 2.13
N ASN A 7 37.68 -33.44 2.42
CA ASN A 7 38.41 -32.80 3.52
C ASN A 7 37.81 -31.46 3.95
N ASN A 8 37.27 -31.51 5.17
CA ASN A 8 37.22 -30.53 6.25
C ASN A 8 37.88 -29.16 6.03
N SER A 9 37.14 -28.09 6.32
CA SER A 9 37.45 -27.21 7.48
C SER A 9 36.47 -26.03 7.57
N GLY A 10 35.91 -25.85 8.76
CA GLY A 10 35.77 -24.53 9.34
C GLY A 10 34.50 -23.72 9.04
N GLN A 11 33.73 -23.57 10.11
CA GLN A 11 32.98 -22.38 10.51
C GLN A 11 31.47 -22.33 10.19
N SER A 12 30.75 -22.39 11.31
CA SER A 12 29.35 -22.12 11.58
C SER A 12 28.83 -20.80 11.00
N GLY A 13 27.53 -20.75 10.72
CA GLY A 13 26.76 -19.52 10.59
C GLY A 13 26.19 -19.26 9.20
N ASP A 14 25.07 -19.92 8.89
CA ASP A 14 23.88 -19.23 8.40
C ASP A 14 23.95 -18.44 7.07
N ARG A 15 24.60 -18.97 6.03
CA ARG A 15 24.49 -18.44 4.64
C ARG A 15 23.15 -18.72 3.94
N LYS A 16 22.13 -19.20 4.67
CA LYS A 16 20.79 -19.51 4.11
C LYS A 16 19.71 -18.49 4.47
N TYR A 17 20.02 -17.45 5.23
CA TYR A 17 19.02 -16.45 5.64
C TYR A 17 18.90 -15.24 4.70
N LEU A 18 19.90 -15.00 3.83
CA LEU A 18 19.92 -13.82 2.95
C LEU A 18 19.36 -14.08 1.55
N HIS A 19 19.39 -15.32 1.05
CA HIS A 19 18.96 -15.60 -0.32
C HIS A 19 17.44 -15.70 -0.51
N SER A 20 16.68 -15.61 0.59
CA SER A 20 15.22 -15.47 0.61
C SER A 20 14.77 -14.08 1.04
N LEU A 21 15.64 -13.06 0.98
CA LEU A 21 15.25 -11.65 1.04
C LEU A 21 14.50 -11.28 -0.25
N GLN A 22 13.31 -11.86 -0.34
CA GLN A 22 12.07 -11.23 -0.74
C GLN A 22 12.20 -10.40 -2.00
N VAL A 23 11.94 -11.05 -3.14
CA VAL A 23 11.13 -10.40 -4.17
C VAL A 23 9.82 -9.99 -3.49
N ARG A 24 9.79 -8.79 -2.89
CA ARG A 24 8.53 -8.17 -2.51
C ARG A 24 7.84 -7.91 -3.84
N PRO A 25 6.71 -8.57 -4.16
CA PRO A 25 5.89 -8.09 -5.26
C PRO A 25 5.59 -6.63 -4.93
N LYS A 26 6.07 -5.72 -5.80
CA LYS A 26 5.58 -4.34 -5.75
C LYS A 26 4.07 -4.46 -5.88
N TRP A 27 3.33 -3.74 -5.04
CA TRP A 27 1.88 -3.65 -5.06
C TRP A 27 1.39 -3.46 -6.51
N GLN A 28 1.08 -4.58 -7.16
CA GLN A 28 0.68 -4.73 -8.56
C GLN A 28 -0.79 -5.10 -8.63
N THR A 29 -1.51 -5.00 -7.50
CA THR A 29 -2.96 -5.11 -7.50
C THR A 29 -3.46 -3.97 -8.38
N GLU A 30 -3.92 -4.32 -9.58
CA GLU A 30 -4.76 -3.44 -10.36
C GLU A 30 -5.92 -3.07 -9.44
N GLU A 31 -5.93 -1.80 -9.01
CA GLU A 31 -6.88 -1.32 -8.02
C GLU A 31 -8.29 -1.58 -8.53
N GLN A 32 -9.06 -2.32 -7.74
CA GLN A 32 -10.51 -2.36 -7.83
C GLN A 32 -11.00 -0.91 -7.81
N ASN A 33 -11.82 -0.53 -8.80
CA ASN A 33 -12.30 0.85 -8.93
C ASN A 33 -12.87 1.31 -7.60
N VAL A 34 -12.24 2.34 -7.01
CA VAL A 34 -12.67 2.94 -5.75
C VAL A 34 -14.13 3.39 -5.90
N LYS A 35 -14.99 2.96 -4.97
CA LYS A 35 -16.40 3.34 -4.95
C LYS A 35 -16.62 4.51 -4.00
N VAL A 36 -17.66 5.29 -4.26
CA VAL A 36 -18.17 6.27 -3.28
C VAL A 36 -18.63 5.50 -2.03
N GLY A 37 -18.31 6.02 -0.84
CA GLY A 37 -18.60 5.37 0.44
C GLY A 37 -17.48 4.47 0.98
N THR A 38 -16.40 4.24 0.20
CA THR A 38 -15.25 3.43 0.64
C THR A 38 -14.47 4.14 1.75
N VAL A 39 -14.06 3.40 2.78
CA VAL A 39 -13.18 3.91 3.84
C VAL A 39 -11.72 3.79 3.39
N VAL A 40 -10.97 4.88 3.46
CA VAL A 40 -9.58 4.97 2.99
C VAL A 40 -8.69 5.69 3.98
N LEU A 41 -7.39 5.38 3.97
CA LEU A 41 -6.34 6.16 4.60
C LEU A 41 -5.74 7.12 3.58
N MET A 42 -5.59 8.39 3.92
CA MET A 42 -4.90 9.37 3.10
C MET A 42 -3.42 9.44 3.48
N LYS A 43 -2.55 9.34 2.47
CA LYS A 43 -1.12 9.65 2.57
C LYS A 43 -0.92 11.16 2.45
N ASP A 44 -0.81 11.85 3.57
CA ASP A 44 -0.41 13.25 3.56
C ASP A 44 1.10 13.38 3.77
N ASN A 45 1.81 13.86 2.73
CA ASN A 45 3.25 14.06 2.78
C ASN A 45 3.65 15.28 3.64
N ASN A 46 2.68 16.13 4.00
CA ASN A 46 2.88 17.30 4.84
C ASN A 46 2.46 17.08 6.30
N CYS A 47 1.83 15.93 6.61
CA CYS A 47 1.55 15.54 7.99
C CYS A 47 2.77 14.89 8.64
N ALA A 48 2.77 14.86 9.98
CA ALA A 48 3.78 14.14 10.74
C ALA A 48 3.91 12.69 10.22
N ARG A 49 5.13 12.16 10.20
CA ARG A 49 5.53 10.87 9.59
C ARG A 49 4.63 9.67 9.92
N ASN A 50 3.87 9.73 11.01
CA ASN A 50 3.01 8.65 11.51
C ASN A 50 1.50 8.99 11.49
N TYR A 51 1.09 10.11 10.90
CA TYR A 51 -0.30 10.51 10.85
C TYR A 51 -0.91 10.15 9.49
N TRP A 52 -1.76 9.13 9.50
CA TRP A 52 -2.52 8.66 8.34
C TRP A 52 -3.99 8.95 8.57
N PRO A 53 -4.50 10.12 8.16
CA PRO A 53 -5.88 10.47 8.40
C PRO A 53 -6.81 9.53 7.63
N THR A 54 -7.82 9.03 8.34
CA THR A 54 -8.86 8.17 7.78
C THR A 54 -10.01 9.03 7.24
N GLY A 55 -10.50 8.68 6.06
CA GLY A 55 -11.61 9.36 5.41
C GLY A 55 -12.52 8.42 4.65
N ILE A 56 -13.62 8.97 4.16
CA ILE A 56 -14.57 8.29 3.29
C ILE A 56 -14.50 8.95 1.93
N VAL A 57 -14.52 8.15 0.86
CA VAL A 57 -14.60 8.64 -0.51
C VAL A 57 -15.99 9.22 -0.75
N GLU A 58 -16.09 10.53 -0.97
CA GLU A 58 -17.36 11.17 -1.34
C GLU A 58 -17.59 11.17 -2.84
N ARG A 59 -16.54 11.39 -3.64
CA ARG A 59 -16.64 11.43 -5.10
C ARG A 59 -15.40 10.85 -5.75
N VAL A 60 -15.57 10.32 -6.96
CA VAL A 60 -14.49 9.78 -7.78
C VAL A 60 -14.44 10.51 -9.11
N PHE A 61 -13.22 10.78 -9.60
CA PHE A 61 -13.00 11.43 -10.88
C PHE A 61 -12.39 10.42 -11.86
N PRO A 62 -13.22 9.74 -12.67
CA PRO A 62 -12.72 8.90 -13.75
C PRO A 62 -12.12 9.79 -14.83
N SER A 63 -11.14 9.24 -15.54
CA SER A 63 -10.57 9.87 -16.71
C SER A 63 -11.10 9.21 -17.99
N GLU A 64 -10.70 9.72 -19.15
CA GLU A 64 -11.18 9.26 -20.46
C GLU A 64 -10.90 7.75 -20.69
N ASP A 65 -9.80 7.25 -20.13
CA ASP A 65 -9.43 5.82 -20.15
C ASP A 65 -10.28 4.93 -19.21
N GLY A 66 -11.31 5.47 -18.55
CA GLY A 66 -12.14 4.76 -17.57
C GLY A 66 -11.48 4.50 -16.21
N LYS A 67 -10.23 4.92 -16.02
CA LYS A 67 -9.47 4.77 -14.77
C LYS A 67 -9.67 5.95 -13.83
N ILE A 68 -9.77 5.69 -12.53
CA ILE A 68 -9.89 6.72 -11.49
C ILE A 68 -8.49 7.29 -11.21
N ARG A 69 -8.27 8.57 -11.54
CA ARG A 69 -6.98 9.23 -11.29
C ARG A 69 -6.99 10.04 -9.99
N LYS A 70 -8.16 10.54 -9.59
CA LYS A 70 -8.35 11.36 -8.40
C LYS A 70 -9.63 10.98 -7.68
N VAL A 71 -9.62 11.16 -6.36
CA VAL A 71 -10.77 10.98 -5.49
C VAL A 71 -10.93 12.20 -4.59
N GLU A 72 -12.17 12.45 -4.22
CA GLU A 72 -12.55 13.42 -3.20
C GLU A 72 -12.85 12.66 -1.91
N LEU A 73 -12.13 13.00 -0.85
CA LEU A 73 -12.21 12.36 0.46
C LEU A 73 -12.79 13.34 1.46
N ARG A 74 -13.72 12.88 2.29
CA ARG A 74 -14.11 13.56 3.51
C ARG A 74 -13.36 12.95 4.69
N ILE A 75 -12.55 13.76 5.35
CA ILE A 75 -11.77 13.40 6.53
C ILE A 75 -12.27 14.25 7.70
N ILE A 76 -12.35 13.66 8.89
CA ILE A 76 -12.64 14.42 10.11
C ILE A 76 -11.31 14.89 10.69
N ARG A 77 -11.08 16.20 10.70
CA ARG A 77 -9.90 16.82 11.30
C ARG A 77 -10.34 17.76 12.41
N ASP A 78 -9.85 17.54 13.62
CA ASP A 78 -10.17 18.35 14.80
C ASP A 78 -11.69 18.49 15.05
N GLY A 79 -12.45 17.42 14.76
CA GLY A 79 -13.92 17.38 14.89
C GLY A 79 -14.69 18.03 13.73
N GLN A 80 -14.01 18.59 12.74
CA GLN A 80 -14.64 19.19 11.56
C GLN A 80 -14.46 18.32 10.30
N PRO A 81 -15.50 18.17 9.47
CA PRO A 81 -15.37 17.52 8.18
C PRO A 81 -14.60 18.43 7.22
N VAL A 82 -13.47 17.94 6.72
CA VAL A 82 -12.64 18.62 5.72
C VAL A 82 -12.54 17.74 4.49
N THR A 83 -12.80 18.34 3.35
CA THR A 83 -12.75 17.66 2.06
C THR A 83 -11.38 17.84 1.40
N TYR A 84 -10.81 16.74 0.90
CA TYR A 84 -9.51 16.72 0.24
C TYR A 84 -9.61 16.04 -1.12
N VAL A 85 -9.02 16.66 -2.14
CA VAL A 85 -8.81 16.00 -3.44
C VAL A 85 -7.40 15.44 -3.47
N ARG A 86 -7.30 14.13 -3.68
CA ARG A 86 -6.02 13.40 -3.74
C ARG A 86 -5.98 12.43 -4.93
N PRO A 87 -4.80 12.21 -5.53
CA PRO A 87 -4.61 11.13 -6.47
C PRO A 87 -4.71 9.78 -5.76
N ILE A 88 -5.09 8.73 -6.51
CA ILE A 88 -5.27 7.39 -5.96
C ILE A 88 -3.97 6.80 -5.37
N SER A 89 -2.81 7.18 -5.92
CA SER A 89 -1.50 6.79 -5.39
C SER A 89 -1.18 7.35 -3.99
N GLN A 90 -1.98 8.30 -3.51
CA GLN A 90 -1.87 8.91 -2.19
C GLN A 90 -2.98 8.43 -1.24
N ILE A 91 -3.71 7.37 -1.57
CA ILE A 91 -4.69 6.76 -0.67
C ILE A 91 -4.42 5.27 -0.52
N VAL A 92 -4.96 4.68 0.54
CA VAL A 92 -4.95 3.24 0.78
C VAL A 92 -6.37 2.81 1.12
N LEU A 93 -6.91 1.85 0.36
CA LEU A 93 -8.24 1.27 0.59
C LEU A 93 -8.21 0.40 1.84
N LEU A 94 -9.16 0.58 2.76
CA LEU A 94 -9.28 -0.24 3.97
C LEU A 94 -10.45 -1.23 3.88
N VAL A 95 -11.63 -0.70 3.55
CA VAL A 95 -12.89 -1.46 3.56
C VAL A 95 -13.71 -1.04 2.37
N GLU A 96 -14.10 -2.01 1.55
CA GLU A 96 -15.06 -1.78 0.48
C GLU A 96 -16.46 -1.54 1.05
N PRO A 97 -17.24 -0.62 0.48
CA PRO A 97 -18.64 -0.46 0.88
C PRO A 97 -19.42 -1.72 0.49
N GLU A 98 -20.29 -2.17 1.38
CA GLU A 98 -21.26 -3.26 1.14
C GLU A 98 -22.21 -2.96 -0.04
#